data_AF-A0A967L5Y7-F1
#
_entry.id   AF-A0A967L5Y7-F1
#
_cell.length_a   1.000
_cell.length_b   1.000
_cell.length_c   1.000
_cell.angle_alpha   90.00
_cell.angle_beta   90.00
_cell.angle_gamma   90.00
#
_symmetry.space_group_name_H-M   'P 1'
#
loop_
_entity.id
_entity.type
_entity.pdbx_description
1 polymer ?
#
loop_
_entity_poly.entity_id
_entity_poly.type
_entity_poly.pdbx_seq_one_letter_code
_entity_poly.pdbx_strand_id
1 'polypeptide(L)'
;VLLAREQGLANFSIVSNQVTVPAAVRALLDAPETRLDAFIAPGHVSLVTGSRPYGFMAADYGKPVVISGFEPTDLLQATLMILRQQREGRCTVENQYRRAVAPDGNPRA
;
A
#
# COMPACT_ATOMS: atom_id res chain seq x y z
N VAL A 1 -1.79 17.72 -15.52
CA VAL A 1 -3.10 17.48 -16.17
C VAL A 1 -4.11 18.57 -15.81
N LEU A 2 -4.48 18.74 -14.53
CA LEU A 2 -5.47 19.76 -14.12
C LEU A 2 -5.10 21.18 -14.57
N LEU A 3 -3.87 21.61 -14.31
CA LEU A 3 -3.39 22.94 -14.74
C LEU A 3 -3.42 23.13 -16.26
N ALA A 4 -3.03 22.12 -17.04
CA ALA A 4 -3.07 22.20 -18.50
C ALA A 4 -4.52 22.33 -19.03
N ARG A 5 -5.47 21.67 -18.35
CA ARG A 5 -6.91 21.83 -18.61
C ARG A 5 -7.40 23.22 -18.25
N GLU A 6 -7.00 23.75 -17.09
CA GLU A 6 -7.35 25.11 -16.65
C GLU A 6 -6.83 26.19 -17.61
N GLN A 7 -5.63 25.99 -18.18
CA GLN A 7 -5.00 26.93 -19.12
C GLN A 7 -5.40 26.71 -20.59
N GLY A 8 -6.22 25.71 -20.90
CA GLY A 8 -6.64 25.42 -22.28
C GLY A 8 -5.52 25.00 -23.22
N LEU A 9 -4.48 24.33 -22.71
CA LEU A 9 -3.31 23.94 -23.51
C LEU A 9 -3.64 22.77 -24.46
N ALA A 10 -3.76 23.05 -25.75
CA ALA A 10 -4.08 22.05 -26.78
C ALA A 10 -2.88 21.18 -27.20
N ASN A 11 -1.65 21.59 -26.88
CA ASN A 11 -0.41 20.90 -27.23
C ASN A 11 0.19 20.08 -26.06
N PHE A 12 -0.59 19.84 -25.01
CA PHE A 12 -0.17 19.01 -23.88
C PHE A 12 -0.72 17.58 -24.04
N SER A 13 0.16 16.58 -24.00
CA SER A 13 -0.22 15.18 -24.06
C SER A 13 0.61 14.34 -23.08
N ILE A 14 0.03 13.21 -22.64
CA ILE A 14 0.70 12.21 -21.79
C ILE A 14 0.39 10.84 -22.39
N VAL A 15 1.41 10.01 -22.56
CA VAL A 15 1.22 8.57 -22.74
C VAL A 15 1.15 7.94 -21.35
N SER A 16 -0.04 7.55 -20.92
CA SER A 16 -0.26 7.04 -19.57
C SER A 16 -0.03 5.53 -19.49
N ASN A 17 0.97 5.12 -18.71
CA ASN A 17 1.26 3.73 -18.34
C ASN A 17 1.19 3.53 -16.81
N GLN A 18 0.37 4.32 -16.13
CA GLN A 18 0.22 4.24 -14.67
C GLN A 18 -0.39 2.89 -14.27
N VAL A 19 0.14 2.30 -13.19
CA VAL A 19 -0.33 1.03 -12.62
C VAL A 19 -0.76 1.23 -11.17
N THR A 20 -1.65 0.37 -10.68
CA THR A 20 -2.09 0.41 -9.28
C THR A 20 -1.49 -0.75 -8.50
N VAL A 21 -1.07 -0.48 -7.26
CA VAL A 21 -0.51 -1.50 -6.36
C VAL A 21 -1.52 -2.61 -6.04
N PRO A 22 -2.79 -2.31 -5.69
CA PRO A 22 -3.77 -3.37 -5.40
C PRO A 22 -3.96 -4.37 -6.54
N ALA A 23 -4.00 -3.92 -7.80
CA ALA A 23 -4.18 -4.81 -8.94
C ALA A 23 -2.98 -5.77 -9.13
N ALA A 24 -1.75 -5.25 -9.02
CA ALA A 24 -0.54 -6.05 -9.11
C ALA A 24 -0.45 -7.09 -7.97
N VAL A 25 -0.81 -6.68 -6.75
CA VAL A 25 -0.81 -7.56 -5.58
C VAL A 25 -1.86 -8.65 -5.68
N ARG A 26 -3.08 -8.36 -6.17
CA ARG A 26 -4.11 -9.40 -6.41
C ARG A 26 -3.61 -10.45 -7.39
N ALA A 27 -3.03 -10.01 -8.52
CA ALA A 27 -2.47 -10.93 -9.50
C ALA A 27 -1.38 -11.86 -8.91
N LEU A 28 -0.55 -11.35 -7.99
CA LEU A 28 0.44 -12.15 -7.27
C LEU A 28 -0.22 -13.13 -6.30
N LEU A 29 -1.24 -12.71 -5.56
CA LEU A 29 -1.95 -13.53 -4.58
C LEU A 29 -2.81 -14.64 -5.20
N ASP A 30 -3.34 -14.41 -6.40
CA ASP A 30 -4.13 -15.38 -7.15
C ASP A 30 -3.25 -16.44 -7.85
N ALA A 31 -1.93 -16.22 -7.92
CA ALA A 31 -1.00 -17.17 -8.51
C ALA A 31 -0.73 -18.35 -7.56
N PRO A 32 -0.94 -19.62 -8.00
CA PRO A 32 -0.88 -20.80 -7.13
C PRO A 32 0.51 -21.08 -6.55
N GLU A 33 1.56 -20.55 -7.18
CA GLU A 33 2.96 -20.75 -6.76
C GLU A 33 3.41 -19.78 -5.66
N THR A 34 2.58 -18.78 -5.31
CA THR A 34 2.94 -17.70 -4.40
C THR A 34 2.96 -18.17 -2.95
N ARG A 35 4.16 -18.29 -2.38
CA ARG A 35 4.39 -18.60 -0.96
C ARG A 35 4.69 -17.33 -0.17
N LEU A 36 3.64 -16.57 0.15
CA LEU A 36 3.74 -15.36 0.96
C LEU A 36 2.90 -15.49 2.23
N ASP A 37 3.50 -15.19 3.38
CA ASP A 37 2.83 -15.24 4.68
C ASP A 37 2.27 -13.88 5.11
N ALA A 38 2.87 -12.79 4.64
CA ALA A 38 2.52 -11.41 5.00
C ALA A 38 3.15 -10.41 4.02
N PHE A 39 2.76 -9.14 4.13
CA PHE A 39 3.31 -8.06 3.31
C PHE A 39 3.78 -6.86 4.12
N ILE A 40 4.86 -6.24 3.66
CA ILE A 40 5.23 -4.88 4.03
C ILE A 40 4.75 -3.96 2.90
N ALA A 41 3.78 -3.10 3.20
CA ALA A 41 3.21 -2.19 2.22
C ALA A 41 4.09 -0.92 2.05
N PRO A 42 4.19 -0.38 0.81
CA PRO A 42 5.06 0.75 0.51
C PRO A 42 4.56 2.06 1.13
N GLY A 43 5.40 2.72 1.91
CA GLY A 43 5.08 3.97 2.60
C GLY A 43 4.64 5.09 1.67
N HIS A 44 5.38 5.39 0.59
CA HIS A 44 5.06 6.51 -0.30
C HIS A 44 3.74 6.35 -1.06
N VAL A 45 3.38 5.13 -1.48
CA VAL A 45 2.06 4.89 -2.09
C VAL A 45 0.96 5.09 -1.04
N SER A 46 1.22 4.66 0.19
CA SER A 46 0.30 4.81 1.31
C SER A 46 0.15 6.28 1.75
N LEU A 47 1.13 7.16 1.52
CA LEU A 47 0.97 8.61 1.74
C LEU A 47 -0.17 9.18 0.91
N VAL A 48 -0.30 8.71 -0.33
CA VAL A 48 -1.33 9.17 -1.26
C VAL A 48 -2.64 8.45 -0.99
N THR A 49 -2.59 7.12 -0.86
CA THR A 49 -3.78 6.26 -0.90
C THR A 49 -4.33 5.86 0.47
N GLY A 50 -3.57 6.11 1.54
CA GLY A 50 -3.90 5.66 2.89
C GLY A 50 -3.71 4.17 3.08
N SER A 51 -4.35 3.61 4.11
CA SER A 51 -4.26 2.18 4.43
C SER A 51 -5.41 1.34 3.91
N ARG A 52 -6.56 1.97 3.60
CA ARG A 52 -7.79 1.28 3.17
C ARG A 52 -7.59 0.36 1.95
N PRO A 53 -6.82 0.73 0.91
CA PRO A 53 -6.67 -0.12 -0.28
C PRO A 53 -6.00 -1.47 -0.02
N TYR A 54 -5.34 -1.67 1.12
CA TYR A 54 -4.72 -2.94 1.50
C TYR A 54 -5.67 -3.87 2.25
N GLY A 55 -6.87 -3.41 2.63
CA GLY A 55 -7.81 -4.18 3.46
C GLY A 55 -8.17 -5.55 2.91
N PHE A 56 -8.25 -5.65 1.58
CA PHE A 56 -8.56 -6.91 0.89
C PHE A 56 -7.51 -8.01 1.14
N MET A 57 -6.27 -7.65 1.42
CA MET A 57 -5.19 -8.63 1.62
C MET A 57 -5.44 -9.43 2.90
N ALA A 58 -5.91 -8.77 3.95
CA ALA A 58 -6.31 -9.42 5.19
C ALA A 58 -7.67 -10.11 5.06
N ALA A 59 -8.67 -9.44 4.47
CA ALA A 59 -10.05 -9.92 4.40
C ALA A 59 -10.25 -11.10 3.43
N ASP A 60 -9.67 -11.01 2.23
CA ASP A 60 -9.92 -11.97 1.15
C ASP A 60 -8.86 -13.10 1.15
N TYR A 61 -7.60 -12.78 1.51
CA TYR A 61 -6.47 -13.70 1.39
C TYR A 61 -5.85 -14.15 2.71
N GLY A 62 -6.32 -13.60 3.84
CA GLY A 62 -5.78 -13.92 5.16
C GLY A 62 -4.30 -13.55 5.33
N LYS A 63 -3.81 -12.54 4.60
CA LYS A 63 -2.41 -12.07 4.66
C LYS A 63 -2.31 -10.76 5.44
N PRO A 64 -1.68 -10.73 6.62
CA PRO A 64 -1.48 -9.49 7.36
C PRO A 64 -0.56 -8.55 6.59
N VAL A 65 -0.80 -7.25 6.75
CA VAL A 65 -0.05 -6.20 6.06
C VAL A 65 0.38 -5.14 7.06
N VAL A 66 1.63 -4.70 6.96
CA VAL A 66 2.11 -3.54 7.73
C VAL A 66 2.69 -2.50 6.79
N ILE A 67 2.14 -1.28 6.81
CA ILE A 67 2.70 -0.14 6.08
C ILE A 67 3.96 0.33 6.80
N SER A 68 5.08 0.41 6.08
CA SER A 68 6.38 0.79 6.63
C SER A 68 6.90 2.07 5.99
N GLY A 69 7.74 2.80 6.74
CA GLY A 69 8.68 3.76 6.17
C GLY A 69 9.88 3.05 5.52
N PHE A 70 10.94 3.81 5.24
CA PHE A 70 12.12 3.36 4.49
C PHE A 70 13.39 3.32 5.33
N GLU A 71 13.34 3.77 6.58
CA GLU A 71 14.49 3.64 7.47
C GLU A 71 14.67 2.17 7.87
N PRO A 72 15.91 1.71 8.12
CA PRO A 72 16.15 0.33 8.55
C PRO A 72 15.30 -0.06 9.78
N THR A 73 15.12 0.86 10.72
CA THR A 73 14.29 0.66 11.91
C THR A 73 12.80 0.54 11.59
N ASP A 74 12.32 1.19 10.52
CA ASP A 74 10.93 1.05 10.08
C ASP A 74 10.66 -0.38 9.61
N LEU A 75 11.55 -0.93 8.78
CA LEU A 75 11.43 -2.29 8.27
C LEU A 75 11.53 -3.34 9.38
N LEU A 76 12.47 -3.16 10.32
CA LEU A 76 12.59 -4.04 11.49
C LEU A 76 11.30 -4.01 12.34
N GLN A 77 10.75 -2.83 12.58
CA GLN A 77 9.51 -2.69 13.36
C GLN A 77 8.31 -3.28 12.62
N ALA A 78 8.18 -3.05 11.30
CA ALA A 78 7.10 -3.62 10.49
C ALA A 78 7.16 -5.16 10.49
N THR A 79 8.37 -5.72 10.37
CA THR A 79 8.60 -7.17 10.48
C THR A 79 8.18 -7.70 11.86
N LEU A 80 8.59 -7.02 12.93
CA LEU A 80 8.20 -7.37 14.29
C LEU A 80 6.67 -7.33 14.49
N MET A 81 5.99 -6.35 13.91
CA MET A 81 4.53 -6.21 13.96
C MET A 81 3.84 -7.38 13.24
N ILE A 82 4.32 -7.80 12.06
CA ILE A 82 3.84 -8.99 11.35
C ILE A 82 3.99 -10.25 12.22
N LEU A 83 5.19 -10.48 12.77
CA LEU A 83 5.46 -11.67 13.60
C LEU A 83 4.58 -11.71 14.85
N ARG A 84 4.29 -10.55 15.46
CA ARG A 84 3.34 -10.46 16.59
C ARG A 84 1.93 -10.82 16.17
N GLN A 85 1.45 -10.30 15.04
CA GLN A 85 0.14 -10.68 14.49
C GLN A 85 0.03 -12.19 14.29
N GLN A 86 1.04 -12.81 13.66
CA GLN A 86 1.06 -14.27 13.45
C GLN A 86 1.03 -15.05 14.77
N ARG A 87 1.87 -14.67 15.73
CA ARG A 87 1.88 -15.29 17.08
C ARG A 87 0.54 -15.16 17.79
N GLU A 88 -0.17 -14.06 17.59
CA GLU A 88 -1.45 -13.74 18.23
C GLU A 88 -2.66 -14.27 17.43
N GLY A 89 -2.45 -14.90 16.27
CA GLY A 89 -3.53 -15.33 15.38
C GLY A 89 -4.33 -14.17 14.77
N ARG A 90 -3.76 -12.95 14.73
CA ARG A 90 -4.38 -11.77 14.12
C ARG A 90 -4.01 -11.67 12.64
N CYS A 91 -4.92 -11.13 11.84
CA CYS A 91 -4.68 -10.82 10.44
C CYS A 91 -5.33 -9.47 10.10
N THR A 92 -4.55 -8.40 10.15
CA THR A 92 -5.04 -7.03 10.00
C THR A 92 -4.05 -6.16 9.23
N VAL A 93 -4.54 -5.03 8.70
CA VAL A 93 -3.69 -3.97 8.17
C VAL A 93 -3.26 -3.05 9.32
N GLU A 94 -1.97 -2.97 9.56
CA GLU A 94 -1.40 -2.04 10.53
C GLU A 94 -0.55 -0.97 9.83
N ASN A 95 -0.40 0.18 10.48
CA ASN A 95 0.42 1.27 9.99
C ASN A 95 1.57 1.50 10.98
N GLN A 96 2.79 1.13 10.60
CA GLN A 96 4.01 1.46 11.32
C GLN A 96 4.42 2.91 11.00
N TYR A 97 4.19 3.36 9.77
CA TYR A 97 4.58 4.68 9.28
C TYR A 97 3.63 5.83 9.65
N ARG A 98 3.06 5.80 10.86
CA ARG A 98 2.02 6.73 11.33
C ARG A 98 2.42 8.21 11.32
N ARG A 99 3.73 8.47 11.38
CA ARG A 99 4.28 9.84 11.29
C ARG A 99 4.01 10.52 9.96
N ALA A 100 3.70 9.75 8.91
CA ALA A 100 3.54 10.27 7.56
C ALA A 100 2.23 9.79 6.89
N VAL A 101 1.78 8.56 7.16
CA VAL A 101 0.62 7.97 6.52
C VAL A 101 -0.63 8.14 7.38
N ALA A 102 -1.60 8.92 6.89
CA ALA A 102 -2.95 8.99 7.44
C ALA A 102 -3.80 7.79 6.94
N PRO A 103 -4.82 7.33 7.71
CA PRO A 103 -5.70 6.24 7.28
C PRO A 103 -6.35 6.47 5.91
N ASP A 104 -6.71 7.72 5.62
CA ASP A 104 -7.41 8.13 4.41
C ASP A 104 -6.49 8.68 3.32
N GLY A 105 -5.18 8.64 3.55
CA GLY A 105 -4.19 9.15 2.60
C GLY A 105 -4.23 10.67 2.45
N ASN A 106 -3.93 11.16 1.25
CA ASN A 106 -3.96 12.57 0.90
C ASN A 106 -5.22 12.88 0.08
N PRO A 107 -6.25 13.53 0.66
CA PRO A 107 -7.51 13.81 -0.03
C PRO A 107 -7.40 14.85 -1.16
N ARG A 108 -6.26 15.54 -1.29
CA ARG A 108 -6.01 16.55 -2.35
C ARG A 108 -5.24 16.00 -3.55
N ALA A 109 -4.69 14.79 -3.45
CA ALA A 109 -3.97 14.14 -4.54
C ALA A 109 -4.95 13.65 -5.60
#